data_AF-A0A2V6J040-F1
#
_entry.id   AF-A0A2V6J040-F1
#
_cell.length_a   1.000
_cell.length_b   1.000
_cell.length_c   1.000
_cell.angle_alpha   90.00
_cell.angle_beta   90.00
_cell.angle_gamma   90.00
#
_symmetry.space_group_name_H-M   'P 1'
#
loop_
_entity.id
_entity.type
_entity.pdbx_description
1 polymer ?
#
loop_
_entity_poly.entity_id
_entity_poly.type
_entity_poly.pdbx_seq_one_letter_code
_entity_poly.pdbx_strand_id
1 'polypeptide(L)'
;MPVRLGLARKPVAASPCRGGASFSKARRQSAVATTKTLMKKYFAYPIVFLFATAMIAMAISESEALVVRETAVWNAFKDKNADEVKKLISTDVVAVYPDGIYNFQQRLDGMSKMTMKSFSLGNFNVSMVSNDVAIVSYKAKVQNQDGSTAELNCGTVWNLRNGEWKAVFHADMAAAPAK
;
A
#
# COMPACT_ATOMS: atom_id res chain seq x y z
N MET A 1 -79.72 -27.74 9.63
CA MET A 1 -78.80 -28.79 10.13
C MET A 1 -77.77 -28.14 11.06
N PRO A 2 -77.54 -28.66 12.28
CA PRO A 2 -76.70 -28.05 13.33
C PRO A 2 -75.26 -28.65 13.32
N VAL A 3 -74.23 -28.23 14.07
CA VAL A 3 -74.00 -28.45 15.52
C VAL A 3 -72.62 -27.86 15.95
N ARG A 4 -72.59 -27.24 17.15
CA ARG A 4 -71.57 -27.07 18.23
C ARG A 4 -70.06 -27.29 17.95
N LEU A 5 -69.13 -26.44 18.43
CA LEU A 5 -68.76 -26.01 19.81
C LEU A 5 -68.12 -27.14 20.68
N GLY A 6 -66.88 -26.96 21.17
CA GLY A 6 -66.36 -27.79 22.26
C GLY A 6 -64.85 -27.74 22.53
N LEU A 7 -64.49 -27.19 23.69
CA LEU A 7 -63.15 -26.96 24.25
C LEU A 7 -62.49 -28.19 24.93
N ALA A 8 -61.15 -28.15 24.93
CA ALA A 8 -60.21 -28.44 26.05
C ALA A 8 -59.96 -29.89 26.56
N ARG A 9 -58.67 -30.22 26.81
CA ARG A 9 -58.01 -30.35 28.15
C ARG A 9 -56.75 -31.27 28.10
N LYS A 10 -55.69 -30.88 28.84
CA LYS A 10 -54.53 -31.72 29.27
C LYS A 10 -54.93 -32.65 30.45
N PRO A 11 -54.19 -33.74 30.74
CA PRO A 11 -53.16 -33.80 31.83
C PRO A 11 -51.93 -34.70 31.47
N VAL A 12 -50.67 -34.48 31.89
CA VAL A 12 -49.91 -34.68 33.17
C VAL A 12 -49.57 -36.15 33.57
N ALA A 13 -48.31 -36.33 34.03
CA ALA A 13 -47.64 -37.44 34.76
C ALA A 13 -46.94 -38.51 33.88
N ALA A 14 -45.81 -39.15 34.22
CA ALA A 14 -44.74 -39.06 35.22
C ALA A 14 -43.68 -40.14 34.85
N SER A 15 -42.41 -39.98 35.26
CA SER A 15 -41.32 -40.99 35.12
C SER A 15 -41.60 -42.31 35.89
N PRO A 16 -40.90 -43.43 35.56
CA PRO A 16 -39.78 -43.85 36.43
C PRO A 16 -38.64 -44.66 35.77
N CYS A 17 -37.49 -44.71 36.47
CA CYS A 17 -36.31 -45.54 36.23
C CYS A 17 -36.54 -47.05 36.50
N ARG A 18 -35.85 -47.98 35.79
CA ARG A 18 -35.13 -49.17 36.34
C ARG A 18 -34.66 -50.19 35.28
N GLY A 19 -33.53 -50.84 35.59
CA GLY A 19 -33.13 -52.20 35.14
C GLY A 19 -32.05 -52.21 34.07
N GLY A 20 -30.87 -52.84 34.18
CA GLY A 20 -30.37 -53.85 35.10
C GLY A 20 -29.99 -55.13 34.34
N ALA A 21 -28.68 -55.40 34.16
CA ALA A 21 -28.05 -56.73 33.97
C ALA A 21 -26.53 -56.50 33.74
N SER A 22 -25.66 -56.78 34.73
CA SER A 22 -24.96 -58.06 34.96
C SER A 22 -24.08 -58.49 33.78
N PHE A 23 -22.75 -58.57 33.96
CA PHE A 23 -22.00 -59.84 33.99
C PHE A 23 -20.49 -59.66 34.24
N SER A 24 -20.01 -60.45 35.21
CA SER A 24 -18.69 -61.10 35.33
C SER A 24 -17.37 -60.33 35.26
N LYS A 25 -16.78 -60.16 36.45
CA LYS A 25 -15.39 -60.53 36.84
C LYS A 25 -14.55 -61.28 35.79
N ALA A 26 -13.32 -60.81 35.60
CA ALA A 26 -12.03 -61.53 35.76
C ALA A 26 -10.99 -61.02 34.73
N ARG A 27 -10.01 -60.23 35.15
CA ARG A 27 -8.66 -60.68 35.58
C ARG A 27 -7.80 -61.18 34.39
N ARG A 28 -6.85 -60.36 33.93
CA ARG A 28 -5.39 -60.49 34.18
C ARG A 28 -4.60 -59.47 33.34
N GLN A 29 -3.70 -58.80 34.05
CA GLN A 29 -2.50 -58.03 33.68
C GLN A 29 -2.03 -58.05 32.20
N SER A 30 -1.67 -56.89 31.66
CA SER A 30 -0.26 -56.49 31.55
C SER A 30 -0.07 -55.01 31.20
N ALA A 31 1.13 -54.53 31.45
CA ALA A 31 1.62 -53.16 31.54
C ALA A 31 1.36 -52.25 30.32
N VAL A 32 1.30 -50.93 30.54
CA VAL A 32 2.39 -49.97 30.26
C VAL A 32 1.86 -48.54 30.43
N ALA A 33 2.64 -47.76 31.19
CA ALA A 33 2.68 -46.31 31.41
C ALA A 33 1.66 -45.39 30.71
N THR A 34 0.97 -44.56 31.51
CA THR A 34 0.92 -43.11 31.21
C THR A 34 0.91 -42.32 32.51
N THR A 35 1.81 -41.36 32.59
CA THR A 35 2.20 -40.61 33.78
C THR A 35 1.13 -39.62 34.24
N LYS A 36 1.10 -39.51 35.56
CA LYS A 36 0.30 -38.63 36.41
C LYS A 36 0.20 -37.18 35.92
N THR A 37 -1.04 -36.73 35.76
CA THR A 37 -1.46 -35.34 35.96
C THR A 37 -1.23 -34.95 37.44
N LEU A 38 -0.54 -33.84 37.73
CA LEU A 38 -1.05 -32.77 38.61
C LEU A 38 -0.04 -31.61 38.79
N MET A 39 -0.40 -30.47 38.19
CA MET A 39 -0.30 -29.09 38.70
C MET A 39 0.99 -28.56 39.35
N LYS A 40 1.53 -27.46 38.81
CA LYS A 40 1.60 -26.16 39.52
C LYS A 40 2.01 -25.01 38.58
N LYS A 41 1.05 -24.11 38.40
CA LYS A 41 1.11 -22.64 38.31
C LYS A 41 2.45 -21.97 37.89
N TYR A 42 2.29 -20.91 37.08
CA TYR A 42 3.26 -19.85 36.75
C TYR A 42 4.12 -20.00 35.49
N PHE A 43 3.55 -20.46 34.38
CA PHE A 43 4.19 -20.28 33.05
C PHE A 43 3.25 -19.72 31.97
N ALA A 44 2.10 -19.18 32.36
CA ALA A 44 1.28 -18.35 31.47
C ALA A 44 1.55 -16.88 31.82
N TYR A 45 2.03 -16.10 30.86
CA TYR A 45 2.61 -14.74 30.94
C TYR A 45 4.12 -14.71 31.24
N PRO A 46 4.98 -14.65 30.20
CA PRO A 46 5.25 -13.37 29.55
C PRO A 46 5.63 -13.48 28.04
N ILE A 47 4.70 -13.84 27.16
CA ILE A 47 4.86 -13.67 25.69
C ILE A 47 3.59 -13.06 25.06
N VAL A 48 2.96 -12.12 25.76
CA VAL A 48 1.97 -11.20 25.16
C VAL A 48 2.52 -9.77 25.09
N PHE A 49 3.78 -9.56 25.51
CA PHE A 49 4.45 -8.25 25.47
C PHE A 49 5.38 -8.06 24.26
N LEU A 50 5.34 -8.94 23.26
CA LEU A 50 6.18 -8.88 22.05
C LEU A 50 5.39 -8.56 20.77
N PHE A 51 4.30 -7.80 20.87
CA PHE A 51 3.51 -7.36 19.69
C PHE A 51 2.90 -5.97 19.88
N ALA A 52 3.70 -4.98 20.31
CA ALA A 52 3.28 -3.59 20.30
C ALA A 52 4.38 -2.67 19.78
N THR A 53 5.04 -3.05 18.67
CA THR A 53 5.67 -2.04 17.82
C THR A 53 4.55 -1.33 17.07
N ALA A 54 4.23 -0.12 17.52
CA ALA A 54 3.29 0.76 16.84
C ALA A 54 3.78 1.00 15.40
N MET A 55 3.11 0.41 14.42
CA MET A 55 3.12 0.96 13.06
C MET A 55 2.35 2.27 13.13
N ILE A 56 3.02 3.35 13.50
CA ILE A 56 2.55 4.69 13.15
C ILE A 56 2.78 4.77 11.64
N ALA A 57 1.75 4.40 10.86
CA ALA A 57 1.67 4.86 9.49
C ALA A 57 1.58 6.38 9.59
N MET A 58 2.71 7.06 9.47
CA MET A 58 2.69 8.50 9.25
C MET A 58 1.93 8.68 7.95
N ALA A 59 0.71 9.22 8.05
CA ALA A 59 -0.02 9.70 6.91
C ALA A 59 0.84 10.83 6.33
N ILE A 60 1.63 10.52 5.30
CA ILE A 60 2.32 11.54 4.52
C ILE A 60 1.26 12.47 3.94
N SER A 61 1.53 13.76 3.97
CA SER A 61 0.63 14.72 3.32
C SER A 61 0.51 14.41 1.83
N GLU A 62 -0.60 14.74 1.19
CA GLU A 62 -0.75 14.53 -0.25
C GLU A 62 0.33 15.29 -1.05
N SER A 63 0.74 16.47 -0.56
CA SER A 63 1.88 17.21 -1.08
C SER A 63 3.20 16.45 -1.00
N GLU A 64 3.49 15.80 0.14
CA GLU A 64 4.68 14.94 0.26
C GLU A 64 4.61 13.74 -0.67
N ALA A 65 3.43 13.13 -0.83
CA ALA A 65 3.23 12.03 -1.75
C ALA A 65 3.50 12.44 -3.21
N LEU A 66 3.14 13.65 -3.62
CA LEU A 66 3.45 14.20 -4.94
C LEU A 66 4.95 14.45 -5.13
N VAL A 67 5.67 14.94 -4.12
CA VAL A 67 7.13 15.09 -4.16
C VAL A 67 7.83 13.73 -4.31
N VAL A 68 7.34 12.70 -3.61
CA VAL A 68 7.84 11.33 -3.74
C VAL A 68 7.62 10.80 -5.17
N ARG A 69 6.43 11.02 -5.74
CA ARG A 69 6.14 10.63 -7.14
C ARG A 69 7.00 11.37 -8.15
N GLU A 70 7.21 12.67 -7.98
CA GLU A 70 8.12 13.44 -8.84
C GLU A 70 9.54 12.86 -8.79
N THR A 71 10.04 12.57 -7.58
CA THR A 71 11.35 11.94 -7.40
C THR A 71 11.40 10.55 -8.06
N ALA A 72 10.31 9.78 -7.99
CA ALA A 72 10.20 8.49 -8.66
C ALA A 72 10.26 8.61 -10.19
N VAL A 73 9.67 9.66 -10.77
CA VAL A 73 9.80 9.94 -12.21
C VAL A 73 11.27 10.16 -12.57
N TRP A 74 11.98 11.03 -11.85
CA TRP A 74 13.41 11.28 -12.10
C TRP A 74 14.26 10.01 -12.01
N ASN A 75 14.01 9.16 -11.01
CA ASN A 75 14.67 7.86 -10.89
C ASN A 75 14.35 6.95 -12.09
N ALA A 76 13.09 6.89 -12.51
CA ALA A 76 12.68 6.08 -13.66
C ALA A 76 13.39 6.53 -14.95
N PHE A 77 13.56 7.84 -15.18
CA PHE A 77 14.31 8.36 -16.31
C PHE A 77 15.81 8.04 -16.22
N LYS A 78 16.43 8.28 -15.06
CA LYS A 78 17.85 7.95 -14.82
C LYS A 78 18.14 6.47 -15.02
N ASP A 79 17.28 5.60 -14.49
CA ASP A 79 17.47 4.15 -14.51
C ASP A 79 16.89 3.50 -15.79
N LYS A 80 16.37 4.31 -16.73
CA LYS A 80 15.76 3.89 -17.99
C LYS A 80 14.62 2.87 -17.79
N ASN A 81 13.87 3.00 -16.69
CA ASN A 81 12.79 2.11 -16.31
C ASN A 81 11.47 2.53 -16.99
N ALA A 82 11.27 2.03 -18.21
CA ALA A 82 10.10 2.35 -19.03
C ALA A 82 8.77 1.95 -18.39
N ASP A 83 8.74 0.85 -17.63
CA ASP A 83 7.50 0.39 -17.00
C ASP A 83 7.09 1.28 -15.85
N GLU A 84 8.05 1.84 -15.11
CA GLU A 84 7.76 2.83 -14.08
C GLU A 84 7.32 4.17 -14.69
N VAL A 85 7.92 4.58 -15.81
CA VAL A 85 7.45 5.75 -16.56
C VAL A 85 5.98 5.58 -17.00
N LYS A 86 5.58 4.42 -17.52
CA LYS A 86 4.18 4.12 -17.90
C LYS A 86 3.22 4.16 -16.70
N LYS A 87 3.70 3.91 -15.48
CA LYS A 87 2.88 4.01 -14.26
C LYS A 87 2.78 5.43 -13.74
N LEU A 88 3.82 6.25 -13.86
CA LEU A 88 3.84 7.58 -13.25
C LEU A 88 3.35 8.68 -14.20
N ILE A 89 3.50 8.49 -15.50
CA ILE A 89 3.21 9.49 -16.52
C ILE A 89 1.97 9.08 -17.31
N SER A 90 1.10 10.05 -17.56
CA SER A 90 -0.10 9.84 -18.37
C SER A 90 0.24 9.68 -19.86
N THR A 91 -0.53 8.87 -20.59
CA THR A 91 -0.29 8.63 -22.02
C THR A 91 -0.57 9.85 -22.91
N ASP A 92 -1.35 10.81 -22.41
CA ASP A 92 -1.64 12.11 -23.01
C ASP A 92 -0.70 13.23 -22.53
N VAL A 93 0.42 12.88 -21.89
CA VAL A 93 1.38 13.87 -21.39
C VAL A 93 1.88 14.80 -22.48
N VAL A 94 2.01 16.08 -22.15
CA VAL A 94 2.75 17.06 -22.93
C VAL A 94 3.97 17.49 -22.13
N ALA A 95 5.16 17.25 -22.67
CA ALA A 95 6.41 17.70 -22.09
C ALA A 95 7.07 18.77 -22.96
N VAL A 96 7.54 19.86 -22.34
CA VAL A 96 8.14 20.99 -23.04
C VAL A 96 9.58 21.17 -22.57
N TYR A 97 10.49 21.18 -23.52
CA TYR A 97 11.93 21.31 -23.31
C TYR A 97 12.51 22.37 -24.26
N PRO A 98 13.75 22.85 -24.02
CA PRO A 98 14.39 23.81 -24.92
C PRO A 98 14.51 23.35 -26.38
N ASP A 99 14.55 22.03 -26.61
CA ASP A 99 14.72 21.41 -27.93
C ASP A 99 13.40 20.97 -28.58
N GLY A 100 12.27 21.05 -27.89
CA GLY A 100 10.96 20.76 -28.49
C GLY A 100 9.84 20.40 -27.53
N ILE A 101 8.72 19.98 -28.12
CA ILE A 101 7.54 19.48 -27.40
C ILE A 101 7.43 17.97 -27.64
N TYR A 102 7.28 17.23 -26.56
CA TYR A 102 7.36 15.78 -26.50
C TYR A 102 6.04 15.19 -26.02
N ASN A 103 5.55 14.19 -26.73
CA ASN A 103 4.47 13.31 -26.28
C ASN A 103 5.01 12.11 -25.47
N PHE A 104 4.11 11.25 -25.00
CA PHE A 104 4.48 10.07 -24.21
C PHE A 104 5.50 9.14 -24.89
N GLN A 105 5.33 8.84 -26.18
CA GLN A 105 6.25 7.95 -26.89
C GLN A 105 7.63 8.59 -27.03
N GLN A 106 7.69 9.89 -27.35
CA GLN A 106 8.96 10.62 -27.44
C GLN A 106 9.66 10.70 -26.08
N ARG A 107 8.91 10.78 -24.96
CA ARG A 107 9.47 10.66 -23.61
C ARG A 107 10.11 9.29 -23.37
N LEU A 108 9.47 8.21 -23.81
CA LEU A 108 10.05 6.86 -23.71
C LEU A 108 11.30 6.70 -24.58
N ASP A 109 11.23 7.14 -25.84
CA ASP A 109 12.35 7.05 -26.79
C ASP A 109 13.56 7.88 -26.29
N GLY A 110 13.29 9.03 -25.67
CA GLY A 110 14.29 9.92 -25.09
C GLY A 110 15.11 9.31 -23.95
N MET A 111 14.57 8.32 -23.21
CA MET A 111 15.31 7.66 -22.11
C MET A 111 16.58 6.95 -22.61
N SER A 112 16.55 6.41 -23.82
CA SER A 112 17.71 5.73 -24.41
C SER A 112 18.89 6.69 -24.60
N LYS A 113 18.58 7.94 -24.98
CA LYS A 113 19.53 9.03 -25.26
C LYS A 113 19.99 9.77 -24.01
N MET A 114 19.29 9.62 -22.89
CA MET A 114 19.62 10.31 -21.66
C MET A 114 20.93 9.80 -21.06
N THR A 115 21.84 10.72 -20.78
CA THR A 115 23.19 10.48 -20.23
C THR A 115 23.29 10.88 -18.75
N MET A 116 22.17 10.99 -18.06
CA MET A 116 22.13 11.39 -16.65
C MET A 116 22.81 10.33 -15.76
N LYS A 117 23.83 10.75 -15.01
CA LYS A 117 24.57 9.91 -14.05
C LYS A 117 23.96 10.01 -12.66
N SER A 118 23.69 11.23 -12.21
CA SER A 118 23.09 11.54 -10.92
C SER A 118 22.28 12.83 -11.01
N PHE A 119 21.38 13.01 -10.05
CA PHE A 119 20.63 14.24 -9.90
C PHE A 119 20.39 14.54 -8.42
N SER A 120 20.06 15.80 -8.14
CA SER A 120 19.49 16.22 -6.87
C SER A 120 18.30 17.14 -7.13
N LEU A 121 17.22 16.94 -6.38
CA LEU A 121 16.01 17.76 -6.47
C LEU A 121 15.86 18.55 -5.17
N GLY A 122 15.37 19.78 -5.27
CA GLY A 122 15.17 20.63 -4.11
C GLY A 122 14.24 21.80 -4.41
N ASN A 123 13.99 22.61 -3.38
CA ASN A 123 13.12 23.78 -3.46
C ASN A 123 11.71 23.43 -3.99
N PHE A 124 11.18 22.29 -3.55
CA PHE A 124 9.84 21.87 -3.90
C PHE A 124 8.81 22.87 -3.38
N ASN A 125 7.87 23.21 -4.24
CA ASN A 125 6.63 23.87 -3.90
C ASN A 125 5.49 23.11 -4.59
N VAL A 126 4.51 22.68 -3.80
CA VAL A 126 3.34 21.95 -4.28
C VAL A 126 2.11 22.83 -4.09
N SER A 127 1.46 23.17 -5.19
CA SER A 127 0.22 23.95 -5.21
C SER A 127 -0.93 23.04 -5.63
N MET A 128 -1.81 22.71 -4.69
CA MET A 128 -3.07 22.05 -5.01
C MET A 128 -3.99 23.04 -5.73
N VAL A 129 -4.29 22.79 -7.00
CA VAL A 129 -5.18 23.63 -7.82
C VAL A 129 -6.64 23.24 -7.57
N SER A 130 -6.88 21.95 -7.41
CA SER A 130 -8.14 21.32 -7.01
C SER A 130 -7.85 20.04 -6.24
N ASN A 131 -8.89 19.30 -5.83
CA ASN A 131 -8.73 18.00 -5.16
C ASN A 131 -8.06 16.93 -6.03
N ASP A 132 -8.03 17.15 -7.35
CA ASP A 132 -7.57 16.19 -8.35
C ASP A 132 -6.51 16.78 -9.29
N VAL A 133 -6.07 18.03 -9.09
CA VAL A 133 -5.02 18.67 -9.88
C VAL A 133 -4.03 19.38 -8.97
N ALA A 134 -2.74 19.13 -9.18
CA ALA A 134 -1.67 19.78 -8.45
C ALA A 134 -0.55 20.21 -9.38
N ILE A 135 0.12 21.30 -9.01
CA ILE A 135 1.33 21.78 -9.69
C ILE A 135 2.50 21.59 -8.73
N VAL A 136 3.55 20.93 -9.19
CA VAL A 136 4.80 20.73 -8.47
C VAL A 136 5.88 21.52 -9.19
N SER A 137 6.44 22.53 -8.54
CA SER A 137 7.59 23.30 -9.04
C SER A 137 8.81 23.05 -8.18
N TYR A 138 9.98 22.91 -8.78
CA TYR A 138 11.21 22.56 -8.07
C TYR A 138 12.45 22.95 -8.89
N LYS A 139 13.62 22.79 -8.26
CA LYS A 139 14.92 22.88 -8.92
C LYS A 139 15.54 21.51 -9.04
N ALA A 140 16.19 21.25 -10.16
CA ALA A 140 17.01 20.07 -10.37
C ALA A 140 18.46 20.46 -10.64
N LYS A 141 19.40 19.70 -10.09
CA LYS A 141 20.79 19.69 -10.52
C LYS A 141 21.09 18.34 -11.12
N VAL A 142 21.56 18.31 -12.36
CA VAL A 142 21.85 17.09 -13.11
C VAL A 142 23.34 17.01 -13.36
N GLN A 143 23.92 15.84 -13.16
CA GLN A 143 25.27 15.51 -13.63
C GLN A 143 25.16 14.43 -14.70
N ASN A 144 25.80 14.66 -15.83
CA ASN A 144 25.84 13.72 -16.95
C ASN A 144 27.08 12.81 -16.87
N GLN A 145 27.05 11.74 -17.66
CA GLN A 145 28.13 10.77 -17.78
C GLN A 145 29.45 11.39 -18.30
N ASP A 146 29.36 12.43 -19.13
CA ASP A 146 30.51 13.19 -19.64
C ASP A 146 31.11 14.18 -18.62
N GLY A 147 30.53 14.27 -17.41
CA GLY A 147 30.96 15.18 -16.35
C GLY A 147 30.34 16.57 -16.42
N SER A 148 29.57 16.89 -17.48
CA SER A 148 28.82 18.15 -17.55
C SER A 148 27.75 18.22 -16.46
N THR A 149 27.43 19.44 -16.03
CA THR A 149 26.38 19.70 -15.04
C THR A 149 25.38 20.73 -15.56
N ALA A 150 24.13 20.60 -15.17
CA ALA A 150 23.06 21.54 -15.50
C ALA A 150 22.21 21.83 -14.26
N GLU A 151 21.82 23.08 -14.08
CA GLU A 151 20.80 23.49 -13.13
C GLU A 151 19.52 23.86 -13.88
N LEU A 152 18.40 23.32 -13.44
CA LEU A 152 17.10 23.44 -14.12
C LEU A 152 16.04 23.99 -13.18
N ASN A 153 15.18 24.84 -13.71
CA ASN A 153 13.87 25.12 -13.12
C ASN A 153 12.85 24.18 -13.77
N CYS A 154 12.11 23.46 -12.95
CA CYS A 154 11.21 22.41 -13.40
C CYS A 154 9.78 22.66 -12.87
N GLY A 155 8.80 22.23 -13.65
CA GLY A 155 7.39 22.25 -13.29
C GLY A 155 6.65 21.05 -13.84
N THR A 156 5.85 20.40 -13.02
CA THR A 156 5.02 19.25 -13.40
C THR A 156 3.59 19.48 -12.95
N VAL A 157 2.63 19.26 -13.85
CA VAL A 157 1.21 19.17 -13.51
C VAL A 157 0.86 17.72 -13.30
N TRP A 158 0.28 17.44 -12.14
CA TRP A 158 -0.23 16.15 -11.74
C TRP A 158 -1.75 16.18 -11.77
N ASN A 159 -2.35 15.10 -12.25
CA ASN A 159 -3.79 14.91 -12.21
C ASN A 159 -4.13 13.53 -11.63
N LEU A 160 -5.04 13.50 -10.66
CA LEU A 160 -5.53 12.28 -10.04
C LEU A 160 -6.55 11.63 -10.97
N ARG A 161 -6.20 10.49 -11.55
CA ARG A 161 -7.02 9.73 -12.49
C ARG A 161 -7.20 8.31 -11.96
N ASN A 162 -8.44 7.87 -11.80
CA ASN A 162 -8.77 6.53 -11.31
C ASN A 162 -8.09 6.17 -9.98
N GLY A 163 -7.97 7.16 -9.07
CA GLY A 163 -7.30 6.98 -7.77
C GLY A 163 -5.77 7.04 -7.82
N GLU A 164 -5.16 7.29 -8.98
CA GLU A 164 -3.72 7.40 -9.15
C GLU A 164 -3.32 8.76 -9.71
N TRP A 165 -2.39 9.45 -9.05
CA TRP A 165 -1.79 10.66 -9.59
C TRP A 165 -0.87 10.32 -10.76
N LYS A 166 -1.10 10.95 -11.91
CA LYS A 166 -0.27 10.84 -13.11
C LYS A 166 0.24 12.23 -13.49
N ALA A 167 1.50 12.30 -13.93
CA ALA A 167 2.02 13.51 -14.55
C ALA A 167 1.38 13.69 -15.94
N VAL A 168 0.73 14.83 -16.16
CA VAL A 168 0.02 15.16 -17.42
C VAL A 168 0.69 16.30 -18.19
N PHE A 169 1.49 17.11 -17.51
CA PHE A 169 2.34 18.11 -18.15
C PHE A 169 3.68 18.18 -17.42
N HIS A 170 4.76 18.40 -18.15
CA HIS A 170 6.07 18.66 -17.57
C HIS A 170 6.82 19.70 -18.40
N ALA A 171 7.53 20.60 -17.74
CA ALA A 171 8.47 21.48 -18.40
C ALA A 171 9.73 21.63 -17.55
N ASP A 172 10.87 21.74 -18.23
CA ASP A 172 12.09 22.24 -17.62
C ASP A 172 12.79 23.25 -18.52
N MET A 173 13.60 24.09 -17.90
CA MET A 173 14.45 25.04 -18.57
C MET A 173 15.71 25.26 -17.77
N ALA A 174 16.80 25.61 -18.44
CA ALA A 174 18.03 26.04 -17.79
C ALA A 174 17.74 27.17 -16.79
N ALA A 175 18.22 27.02 -15.56
CA ALA A 175 18.19 28.09 -14.59
C ALA A 175 19.05 29.26 -15.10
N ALA A 176 18.55 30.49 -14.97
CA ALA A 176 19.36 31.66 -15.25
C ALA A 176 20.60 31.65 -14.34
N PRO A 177 21.76 32.17 -14.81
CA PRO A 177 22.90 32.38 -13.92
C PRO A 177 22.46 33.26 -12.74
N ALA A 178 22.95 32.95 -11.54
CA ALA A 178 22.68 33.76 -10.36
C ALA A 178 23.09 35.22 -10.66
N LYS A 179 22.18 36.16 -10.42
CA LYS A 179 22.43 37.60 -10.58
C LYS A 179 23.33 38.15 -9.50
#